data_AF-A0A1V4I792-F1
#
_entry.id   AF-A0A1V4I792-F1
#
_cell.length_a   1.000
_cell.length_b   1.000
_cell.length_c   1.000
_cell.angle_alpha   90.00
_cell.angle_beta   90.00
_cell.angle_gamma   90.00
#
_symmetry.space_group_name_H-M   'P 1'
#
loop_
_entity.id
_entity.type
_entity.pdbx_description
1 polymer ?
#
loop_
_entity_poly.entity_id
_entity_poly.type
_entity_poly.pdbx_seq_one_letter_code
_entity_poly.pdbx_strand_id
1 'polypeptide(L)'
;MDQKKFKSTFIDAALIFVGAFIAIGLIAYLGLGGYGLDMIAPPFGAAAVLLFAAPSAALAQPKNVFFGQLISALAGTSVYHLLGKTWYSIALAVALAIVLMLLTKTVHPPGGATAFLAVAAEKSFMFIINPVLIGTCILVIVAIIINYLQPQRSYIIKKNNQTSTS
;
A
#
# COMPACT_ATOMS: atom_id res chain seq x y z
N MET A 1 -5.97 -27.67 21.14
CA MET A 1 -5.22 -26.58 20.47
C MET A 1 -4.03 -26.23 21.37
N ASP A 2 -2.80 -26.27 20.86
CA ASP A 2 -1.57 -26.05 21.64
C ASP A 2 -1.52 -24.61 22.19
N GLN A 3 -1.38 -24.47 23.52
CA GLN A 3 -1.37 -23.19 24.24
C GLN A 3 -0.29 -22.22 23.73
N LYS A 4 0.84 -22.74 23.21
CA LYS A 4 1.89 -21.92 22.59
C LYS A 4 1.45 -21.28 21.27
N LYS A 5 0.67 -22.01 20.46
CA LYS A 5 0.16 -21.54 19.16
C LYS A 5 -0.92 -20.47 19.33
N PHE A 6 -1.76 -20.61 20.37
CA PHE A 6 -2.76 -19.60 20.74
C PHE A 6 -2.10 -18.27 21.18
N LYS A 7 -1.11 -18.33 22.09
CA LYS A 7 -0.40 -17.14 22.58
C LYS A 7 0.36 -16.39 21.48
N SER A 8 0.96 -17.10 20.52
CA SER A 8 1.61 -16.49 19.35
C SER A 8 0.62 -15.72 18.48
N THR A 9 -0.58 -16.26 18.26
CA THR A 9 -1.61 -15.63 17.43
C THR A 9 -2.10 -14.31 18.01
N PHE A 10 -2.23 -14.21 19.34
CA PHE A 10 -2.64 -12.97 20.01
C PHE A 10 -1.56 -11.88 19.96
N ILE A 11 -0.29 -12.24 20.13
CA ILE A 11 0.83 -11.28 20.01
C ILE A 11 0.91 -10.76 18.57
N ASP A 12 0.74 -11.64 17.59
CA ASP A 12 0.74 -11.26 16.18
C ASP A 12 -0.42 -10.31 15.85
N ALA A 13 -1.63 -10.59 16.35
CA ALA A 13 -2.78 -9.70 16.18
C ALA A 13 -2.55 -8.33 16.84
N ALA A 14 -1.97 -8.28 18.03
CA ALA A 14 -1.64 -7.02 18.72
C ALA A 14 -0.61 -6.19 17.94
N LEU A 15 0.45 -6.82 17.42
CA LEU A 15 1.47 -6.14 16.61
C LEU A 15 0.91 -5.63 15.28
N ILE A 16 0.07 -6.43 14.60
CA ILE A 16 -0.64 -6.01 13.39
C ILE A 16 -1.54 -4.81 13.67
N PHE A 17 -2.30 -4.84 14.77
CA PHE A 17 -3.14 -3.72 15.20
C PHE A 17 -2.32 -2.46 15.45
N VAL A 18 -1.26 -2.55 16.25
CA VAL A 18 -0.38 -1.42 16.56
C VAL A 18 0.27 -0.86 15.28
N GLY A 19 0.74 -1.73 14.40
CA GLY A 19 1.32 -1.34 13.12
C GLY A 19 0.37 -0.58 12.22
N ALA A 20 -0.82 -1.16 11.97
CA ALA A 20 -1.84 -0.53 11.14
C ALA A 20 -2.35 0.78 11.76
N PHE A 21 -2.56 0.80 13.08
CA PHE A 21 -2.99 1.99 13.82
C PHE A 21 -1.96 3.12 13.74
N ILE A 22 -0.68 2.83 13.95
CA ILE A 22 0.39 3.83 13.85
C ILE A 22 0.50 4.35 12.42
N ALA A 23 0.52 3.46 11.42
CA ALA A 23 0.72 3.88 10.03
C ALA A 23 -0.46 4.72 9.51
N ILE A 24 -1.69 4.23 9.66
CA ILE A 24 -2.89 4.96 9.23
C ILE A 24 -3.14 6.17 10.12
N GLY A 25 -2.89 6.05 11.43
CA GLY A 25 -3.02 7.16 12.38
C GLY A 25 -2.08 8.31 12.06
N LEU A 26 -0.83 8.04 11.68
CA LEU A 26 0.10 9.08 11.28
C LEU A 26 -0.32 9.77 9.97
N ILE A 27 -0.77 9.00 8.98
CA ILE A 27 -1.33 9.55 7.73
C ILE A 27 -2.55 10.43 8.02
N ALA A 28 -3.47 9.95 8.85
CA ALA A 28 -4.68 10.69 9.22
C ALA A 28 -4.35 11.94 10.05
N TYR A 29 -3.40 11.85 10.98
CA TYR A 29 -2.94 12.98 11.77
C TYR A 29 -2.33 14.08 10.89
N LEU A 30 -1.47 13.71 9.93
CA LEU A 30 -0.89 14.67 8.98
C LEU A 30 -1.96 15.29 8.06
N GLY A 31 -2.98 14.51 7.68
CA GLY A 31 -4.06 14.96 6.81
C GLY A 31 -5.08 15.88 7.50
N LEU A 32 -5.42 15.58 8.76
CA LEU A 32 -6.43 16.31 9.53
C LEU A 32 -5.84 17.40 10.44
N GLY A 33 -4.52 17.41 10.64
CA GLY A 33 -3.84 18.30 11.59
C GLY A 33 -3.71 19.76 11.17
N GLY A 34 -4.33 20.18 10.06
CA GLY A 34 -4.31 21.59 9.61
C GLY A 34 -3.00 22.03 8.95
N TYR A 35 -2.10 21.10 8.61
CA TYR A 35 -0.80 21.38 7.97
C TYR A 35 -0.88 21.67 6.46
N GLY A 36 -2.08 21.73 5.88
CA GLY A 36 -2.30 21.89 4.44
C GLY A 36 -1.95 20.65 3.61
N LEU A 37 -1.80 19.48 4.24
CA LEU A 37 -1.50 18.23 3.55
C LEU A 37 -2.78 17.43 3.28
N ASP A 38 -3.04 17.05 2.03
CA ASP A 38 -4.19 16.21 1.66
C ASP A 38 -3.83 14.71 1.76
N MET A 39 -3.51 14.25 2.97
CA MET A 39 -2.96 12.90 3.23
C MET A 39 -4.00 11.77 3.13
N ILE A 40 -5.30 12.08 3.09
CA ILE A 40 -6.36 11.09 3.18
C ILE A 40 -6.66 10.50 1.80
N ALA A 41 -6.05 9.35 1.53
CA ALA A 41 -6.33 8.56 0.34
C ALA A 41 -6.85 7.16 0.72
N PRO A 42 -8.11 6.82 0.41
CA PRO A 42 -8.67 5.49 0.68
C PRO A 42 -7.81 4.28 0.27
N PRO A 43 -7.03 4.33 -0.84
CA PRO A 43 -6.11 3.24 -1.21
C PRO A 43 -5.09 2.86 -0.13
N PHE A 44 -4.73 3.78 0.77
CA PHE A 44 -3.81 3.46 1.88
C PHE A 44 -4.40 2.47 2.88
N GLY A 45 -5.72 2.46 3.08
CA GLY A 45 -6.37 1.45 3.92
C GLY A 45 -6.17 0.04 3.35
N ALA A 46 -6.39 -0.13 2.04
CA ALA A 46 -6.15 -1.41 1.37
C ALA A 46 -4.66 -1.81 1.37
N ALA A 47 -3.76 -0.84 1.20
CA ALA A 47 -2.32 -1.07 1.31
C ALA A 47 -1.91 -1.53 2.72
N ALA A 48 -2.46 -0.90 3.77
CA ALA A 48 -2.22 -1.31 5.16
C ALA A 48 -2.71 -2.75 5.42
N VAL A 49 -3.90 -3.12 4.92
CA VAL A 49 -4.38 -4.51 5.03
C VAL A 49 -3.38 -5.49 4.44
N LEU A 50 -2.88 -5.24 3.22
CA LEU A 50 -1.88 -6.12 2.61
C LEU A 50 -0.57 -6.16 3.39
N LEU A 51 -0.07 -4.99 3.82
CA LEU A 51 1.21 -4.87 4.53
C LEU A 51 1.19 -5.56 5.91
N PHE A 52 0.10 -5.44 6.66
CA PHE A 52 0.05 -5.95 8.04
C PHE A 52 -0.63 -7.31 8.14
N ALA A 53 -1.70 -7.57 7.40
CA ALA A 53 -2.39 -8.87 7.44
C ALA A 53 -1.71 -9.93 6.55
N ALA A 54 -1.08 -9.52 5.45
CA ALA A 54 -0.43 -10.41 4.49
C ALA A 54 1.00 -10.00 4.07
N PRO A 55 1.94 -9.67 5.00
CA PRO A 55 3.28 -9.18 4.65
C PRO A 55 4.12 -10.12 3.78
N SER A 56 3.80 -11.42 3.78
CA SER A 56 4.48 -12.43 2.97
C SER A 56 4.01 -12.48 1.52
N ALA A 57 2.89 -11.81 1.19
CA ALA A 57 2.40 -11.78 -0.18
C ALA A 57 3.40 -11.04 -1.08
N ALA A 58 3.60 -11.56 -2.30
CA ALA A 58 4.42 -10.88 -3.30
C ALA A 58 3.93 -9.45 -3.57
N LEU A 59 2.61 -9.23 -3.53
CA LEU A 59 1.96 -7.93 -3.75
C LEU A 59 2.14 -6.93 -2.60
N ALA A 60 2.53 -7.41 -1.41
CA ALA A 60 2.79 -6.60 -0.22
C ALA A 60 4.28 -6.27 -0.02
N GLN A 61 5.16 -6.76 -0.91
CA GLN A 61 6.60 -6.47 -0.81
C GLN A 61 6.86 -4.97 -0.93
N PRO A 62 7.77 -4.38 -0.12
CA PRO A 62 8.03 -2.94 -0.07
C PRO A 62 8.23 -2.30 -1.45
N LYS A 63 8.96 -2.98 -2.34
CA LYS A 63 9.17 -2.56 -3.72
C LYS A 63 7.85 -2.35 -4.47
N ASN A 64 6.93 -3.31 -4.36
CA ASN A 64 5.67 -3.29 -5.08
C ASN A 64 4.75 -2.21 -4.52
N VAL A 65 4.68 -2.06 -3.20
CA VAL A 65 3.90 -0.98 -2.57
C VAL A 65 4.41 0.38 -3.03
N PHE A 66 5.72 0.62 -2.93
CA PHE A 66 6.34 1.91 -3.27
C PHE A 66 6.12 2.30 -4.74
N PHE A 67 6.58 1.45 -5.67
CA PHE A 67 6.51 1.76 -7.09
C PHE A 67 5.09 1.62 -7.63
N GLY A 68 4.31 0.65 -7.17
CA GLY A 68 2.94 0.46 -7.62
C GLY A 68 2.05 1.67 -7.33
N GLN A 69 2.18 2.27 -6.15
CA GLN A 69 1.48 3.50 -5.80
C GLN A 69 1.92 4.70 -6.65
N LEU A 70 3.23 4.92 -6.80
CA LEU A 70 3.78 6.04 -7.57
C LEU A 70 3.45 5.97 -9.07
N ILE A 71 3.61 4.79 -9.68
CA ILE A 71 3.28 4.55 -11.09
C ILE A 71 1.79 4.80 -11.33
N SER A 72 0.95 4.34 -10.41
CA SER A 72 -0.50 4.51 -10.54
C SER A 72 -0.93 5.96 -10.36
N ALA A 73 -0.32 6.69 -9.42
CA ALA A 73 -0.57 8.11 -9.24
C ALA A 73 -0.12 8.92 -10.47
N LEU A 74 1.05 8.60 -11.04
CA LEU A 74 1.53 9.21 -12.27
C LEU A 74 0.57 8.94 -13.43
N ALA A 75 0.20 7.68 -13.66
CA ALA A 75 -0.73 7.30 -14.72
C ALA A 75 -2.08 8.04 -14.59
N GLY A 76 -2.67 8.04 -13.40
CA GLY A 76 -3.97 8.68 -13.16
C GLY A 76 -3.93 10.20 -13.28
N THR A 77 -2.92 10.86 -12.70
CA THR A 77 -2.76 12.32 -12.83
C THR A 77 -2.46 12.73 -14.26
N SER A 78 -1.62 12.01 -15.00
CA SER A 78 -1.37 12.27 -16.42
C SER A 78 -2.64 12.15 -17.26
N VAL A 79 -3.44 11.09 -17.07
CA VAL A 79 -4.70 10.92 -17.80
C VAL A 79 -5.69 12.04 -17.46
N TYR A 80 -5.81 12.42 -16.20
CA TYR A 80 -6.67 13.53 -15.78
C TYR A 80 -6.27 14.86 -16.46
N HIS A 81 -4.99 15.22 -16.50
CA HIS A 81 -4.56 16.48 -17.12
C HIS A 81 -4.73 16.48 -18.64
N LEU A 82 -4.65 15.32 -19.30
CA LEU A 82 -4.78 15.21 -20.75
C LEU A 82 -6.24 15.17 -21.22
N LEU A 83 -7.12 14.49 -20.46
CA LEU A 83 -8.47 14.17 -20.91
C LEU A 83 -9.57 14.70 -19.99
N GLY A 84 -9.22 15.32 -18.87
CA GLY A 84 -10.16 15.74 -17.84
C GLY A 84 -10.85 14.56 -17.14
N LYS A 85 -11.89 14.88 -16.36
CA LYS A 85 -12.69 13.90 -15.63
C LYS A 85 -13.86 13.42 -16.48
N THR A 86 -13.73 12.20 -16.97
CA THR A 86 -14.80 11.46 -17.67
C THR A 86 -14.78 10.00 -17.22
N TRP A 87 -15.86 9.26 -17.50
CA TRP A 87 -15.92 7.83 -17.18
C TRP A 87 -14.81 7.03 -17.89
N TYR A 88 -14.46 7.40 -19.12
CA TYR A 88 -13.41 6.74 -19.89
C TYR A 88 -12.00 7.17 -19.45
N SER A 89 -11.82 8.40 -18.95
CA SER A 89 -10.55 8.83 -18.34
C SER A 89 -10.22 7.97 -17.11
N ILE A 90 -11.22 7.67 -16.27
CA ILE A 90 -11.05 6.79 -15.11
C ILE A 90 -10.67 5.38 -15.58
N ALA A 91 -11.41 4.81 -16.54
CA ALA A 91 -11.13 3.49 -17.07
C ALA A 91 -9.71 3.41 -17.68
N LEU A 92 -9.32 4.42 -18.46
CA LEU A 92 -8.00 4.51 -19.08
C LEU A 92 -6.89 4.63 -18.04
N ALA A 93 -7.06 5.46 -17.01
CA ALA A 93 -6.08 5.62 -15.94
C ALA A 93 -5.80 4.30 -15.22
N VAL A 94 -6.85 3.57 -14.84
CA VAL A 94 -6.71 2.28 -14.15
C VAL A 94 -6.08 1.23 -15.07
N ALA A 95 -6.54 1.13 -16.32
CA ALA A 95 -5.97 0.18 -17.29
C ALA A 95 -4.48 0.46 -17.56
N LEU A 96 -4.12 1.74 -17.74
CA LEU A 96 -2.73 2.17 -17.94
C LEU A 96 -1.88 1.84 -16.71
N ALA A 97 -2.37 2.14 -15.50
CA ALA A 97 -1.66 1.82 -14.26
C ALA A 97 -1.40 0.32 -14.10
N ILE A 98 -2.38 -0.53 -14.44
CA ILE A 98 -2.24 -2.00 -14.40
C ILE A 98 -1.13 -2.44 -15.36
N VAL A 99 -1.16 -1.99 -16.62
CA VAL A 99 -0.15 -2.34 -17.62
C VAL A 99 1.24 -1.88 -17.18
N LEU A 100 1.38 -0.64 -16.73
CA LEU A 100 2.67 -0.12 -16.27
C LEU A 100 3.22 -0.92 -15.08
N MET A 101 2.38 -1.24 -14.09
CA MET A 101 2.79 -2.08 -12.96
C MET A 101 3.20 -3.50 -13.36
N LEU A 102 2.54 -4.09 -14.37
CA LEU A 102 2.92 -5.39 -14.93
C LEU A 102 4.29 -5.31 -15.60
N LEU A 103 4.53 -4.28 -16.42
CA LEU A 103 5.79 -4.07 -17.12
C LEU A 103 6.97 -3.84 -16.15
N THR A 104 6.76 -3.06 -15.08
CA THR A 104 7.80 -2.79 -14.08
C THR A 104 7.94 -3.90 -13.03
N LYS A 105 7.07 -4.91 -13.06
CA LYS A 105 6.99 -5.99 -12.04
C LYS A 105 6.79 -5.42 -10.63
N THR A 106 5.88 -4.46 -10.50
CA THR A 106 5.56 -3.76 -9.23
C THR A 106 4.06 -3.77 -8.96
N VAL A 107 3.38 -4.86 -9.31
CA VAL A 107 1.93 -4.99 -9.11
C VAL A 107 1.59 -4.84 -7.63
N HIS A 108 0.79 -3.82 -7.34
CA HIS A 108 0.23 -3.55 -6.03
C HIS A 108 -1.23 -3.15 -6.23
N PRO A 109 -2.21 -4.04 -5.95
CA PRO A 109 -3.61 -3.79 -6.26
C PRO A 109 -4.18 -2.45 -5.75
N PRO A 110 -3.81 -1.96 -4.54
CA PRO A 110 -4.21 -0.61 -4.11
C PRO A 110 -3.80 0.52 -5.06
N GLY A 111 -2.73 0.34 -5.84
CA GLY A 111 -2.33 1.27 -6.90
C GLY A 111 -3.43 1.50 -7.93
N GLY A 112 -4.18 0.46 -8.32
CA GLY A 112 -5.32 0.64 -9.24
C GLY A 112 -6.37 1.61 -8.68
N ALA A 113 -6.67 1.53 -7.39
CA ALA A 113 -7.56 2.48 -6.72
C ALA A 113 -6.95 3.89 -6.61
N THR A 114 -5.62 4.01 -6.52
CA THR A 114 -4.91 5.30 -6.57
C THR A 114 -5.02 5.97 -7.94
N ALA A 115 -4.89 5.22 -9.04
CA ALA A 115 -5.11 5.74 -10.39
C ALA A 115 -6.57 6.19 -10.60
N PHE A 116 -7.53 5.39 -10.11
CA PHE A 116 -8.95 5.77 -10.09
C PHE A 116 -9.17 7.08 -9.34
N LEU A 117 -8.64 7.18 -8.11
CA LEU A 117 -8.80 8.35 -7.24
C LEU A 117 -8.21 9.60 -7.88
N ALA A 118 -7.06 9.48 -8.55
CA ALA A 118 -6.40 10.62 -9.19
C ALA A 118 -7.31 11.32 -10.21
N VAL A 119 -8.06 10.55 -11.02
CA VAL A 119 -9.02 11.13 -11.98
C VAL A 119 -10.34 11.51 -11.30
N ALA A 120 -10.90 10.62 -10.48
CA ALA A 120 -12.21 10.81 -9.87
C ALA A 120 -12.27 12.04 -8.94
N ALA A 121 -11.16 12.32 -8.25
CA ALA A 121 -10.99 13.46 -7.36
C ALA A 121 -10.12 14.57 -7.98
N GLU A 122 -9.94 14.58 -9.31
CA GLU A 122 -9.39 15.72 -10.06
C GLU A 122 -8.01 16.17 -9.55
N LYS A 123 -7.17 15.18 -9.21
CA LYS A 123 -5.92 15.40 -8.50
C LYS A 123 -4.84 15.97 -9.43
N SER A 124 -4.15 17.02 -8.97
CA SER A 124 -3.00 17.60 -9.67
C SER A 124 -1.74 16.74 -9.52
N PHE A 125 -0.65 17.06 -10.22
CA PHE A 125 0.64 16.35 -10.07
C PHE A 125 1.20 16.36 -8.65
N MET A 126 0.81 17.33 -7.81
CA MET A 126 1.19 17.33 -6.39
C MET A 126 0.70 16.10 -5.64
N PHE A 127 -0.36 15.44 -6.13
CA PHE A 127 -0.86 14.17 -5.60
C PHE A 127 0.20 13.07 -5.51
N ILE A 128 1.15 13.06 -6.46
CA ILE A 128 2.23 12.07 -6.49
C ILE A 128 3.14 12.22 -5.26
N ILE A 129 3.46 13.46 -4.87
CA ILE A 129 4.29 13.74 -3.70
C ILE A 129 3.44 13.67 -2.43
N ASN A 130 2.33 14.41 -2.42
CA ASN A 130 1.37 14.51 -1.34
C ASN A 130 -0.03 14.16 -1.86
N PRO A 131 -0.58 12.98 -1.55
CA PRO A 131 -0.17 12.14 -0.42
C PRO A 131 0.66 10.91 -0.78
N VAL A 132 0.79 10.57 -2.06
CA VAL A 132 1.17 9.22 -2.47
C VAL A 132 2.56 8.82 -1.99
N LEU A 133 3.59 9.63 -2.28
CA LEU A 133 4.96 9.33 -1.86
C LEU A 133 5.10 9.30 -0.34
N ILE A 134 4.64 10.35 0.35
CA ILE A 134 4.78 10.49 1.80
C ILE A 134 4.01 9.37 2.53
N GLY A 135 2.75 9.15 2.18
CA GLY A 135 1.91 8.12 2.79
C GLY A 135 2.45 6.71 2.54
N THR A 136 2.98 6.46 1.33
CA THR A 136 3.59 5.16 1.02
C THR A 136 4.88 4.92 1.80
N CYS A 137 5.72 5.94 1.96
CA CYS A 137 6.92 5.86 2.82
C CYS A 137 6.54 5.53 4.27
N ILE A 138 5.54 6.22 4.83
CA ILE A 138 5.05 5.95 6.18
C ILE A 138 4.60 4.49 6.32
N LEU A 139 3.75 4.01 5.40
CA LEU A 139 3.25 2.64 5.39
C LEU A 139 4.38 1.61 5.33
N VAL A 140 5.33 1.79 4.41
CA VAL A 140 6.44 0.85 4.22
C VAL A 140 7.38 0.83 5.43
N ILE A 141 7.73 1.99 5.98
CA ILE A 141 8.62 2.09 7.15
C ILE A 141 8.00 1.39 8.35
N VAL A 142 6.73 1.69 8.66
CA VAL A 142 6.03 1.06 9.79
C VAL A 142 5.88 -0.44 9.57
N ALA A 143 5.56 -0.88 8.35
CA ALA A 143 5.46 -2.30 8.03
C ALA A 143 6.79 -3.05 8.20
N ILE A 144 7.92 -2.44 7.83
CA ILE A 144 9.25 -3.02 8.05
C ILE A 144 9.54 -3.16 9.55
N ILE A 145 9.24 -2.14 10.35
CA ILE A 145 9.44 -2.17 11.82
C ILE A 145 8.63 -3.31 12.44
N ILE A 146 7.34 -3.42 12.09
CA ILE A 146 6.45 -4.44 12.64
C ILE A 146 6.89 -5.84 12.20
N ASN A 147 7.28 -6.02 10.94
CA ASN A 147 7.80 -7.29 10.44
C ASN A 147 9.09 -7.71 11.16
N TYR A 148 9.96 -6.74 11.48
CA TYR A 148 11.16 -7.01 12.28
C TYR A 148 10.83 -7.47 13.71
N LEU A 149 9.77 -6.93 14.32
CA LEU A 149 9.30 -7.32 15.66
C LEU A 149 8.56 -8.67 15.67
N GLN A 150 8.29 -9.28 14.52
CA GLN A 150 7.60 -10.56 14.37
C GLN A 150 8.50 -11.69 13.79
N PRO A 151 9.59 -12.09 14.47
CA PRO A 151 10.53 -13.09 13.95
C PRO A 151 9.91 -14.47 13.68
N GLN A 152 8.82 -14.84 14.35
CA GLN A 152 8.15 -16.13 14.13
C GLN A 152 7.43 -16.22 12.76
N ARG A 153 7.08 -15.09 12.15
CA ARG A 153 6.54 -15.06 10.77
C ARG A 153 7.65 -15.30 9.74
N SER A 154 8.84 -14.75 9.96
CA SER A 154 10.03 -14.93 9.11
C SER A 154 10.50 -16.39 9.03
N TYR A 155 10.30 -17.18 10.09
CA TYR A 155 10.65 -18.60 10.11
C TYR A 155 9.75 -19.46 9.20
N ILE A 156 8.42 -19.21 9.18
CA ILE A 156 7.49 -19.92 8.29
C ILE A 156 7.78 -19.60 6.82
N ILE A 157 8.15 -18.36 6.51
CA ILE A 157 8.52 -17.92 5.15
C ILE A 157 9.76 -18.67 4.64
N LYS A 158 10.79 -18.82 5.48
CA LYS A 158 12.03 -19.52 5.10
C LYS A 158 11.79 -21.03 4.87
N LYS A 159 10.87 -21.63 5.63
CA LYS A 159 10.52 -23.07 5.52
C LYS A 159 9.73 -23.38 4.25
N ASN A 160 8.72 -22.57 3.89
CA ASN A 160 7.87 -22.83 2.71
C ASN A 160 8.63 -22.66 1.37
N ASN A 161 9.62 -21.77 1.34
CA ASN A 161 10.50 -21.59 0.17
C ASN A 161 11.49 -22.75 -0.03
N GLN A 162 11.78 -23.54 1.02
CA GLN A 162 12.67 -24.71 0.92
C GLN A 162 11.94 -25.98 0.44
N THR A 163 10.63 -26.08 0.70
CA THR A 163 9.80 -27.23 0.29
C THR A 163 9.21 -27.12 -1.12
N SER A 164 9.34 -25.97 -1.78
CA SER A 164 8.87 -25.74 -3.15
C SER A 164 10.00 -25.82 -4.21
N THR A 165 11.22 -26.12 -3.77
CA THR A 165 12.41 -26.34 -4.61
C THR A 165 12.93 -27.78 -4.56
N SER A 166 12.18 -28.71 -3.96
CA SER A 166 12.44 -30.16 -3.88
C SER A 166 11.32 -30.92 -4.56
#